data_AF-A0A3M1BMQ4-F1
#
_entry.id   AF-A0A3M1BMQ4-F1
#
_cell.length_a   1.000
_cell.length_b   1.000
_cell.length_c   1.000
_cell.angle_alpha   90.00
_cell.angle_beta   90.00
_cell.angle_gamma   90.00
#
_symmetry.space_group_name_H-M   'P 1'
#
loop_
_entity.id
_entity.type
_entity.pdbx_description
1 polymer ?
#
loop_
_entity_poly.entity_id
_entity_poly.type
_entity_poly.pdbx_seq_one_letter_code
_entity_poly.pdbx_strand_id
1 'polypeptide(L)' 'KDGFKLTRWGTFATDPVTMMTNIPGVFAAGDCRSGATGQVAVAVGEGCIAAIEAERYIEDKF' A
#
# COMPACT_ATOMS: atom_id res chain seq x y z
N LYS A 1 -4.29 16.63 3.13
CA LYS A 1 -3.52 15.97 2.06
C LYS A 1 -4.45 15.02 1.33
N ASP A 2 -4.99 15.49 0.22
CA ASP A 2 -5.51 14.72 -0.93
C ASP A 2 -6.50 13.56 -0.69
N GLY A 3 -7.18 13.51 0.46
CA GLY A 3 -8.22 12.50 0.73
C GLY A 3 -7.71 11.13 1.18
N PHE A 4 -6.40 10.99 1.42
CA PHE A 4 -5.84 9.76 1.99
C PHE A 4 -6.19 9.61 3.47
N LYS A 5 -6.59 8.40 3.87
CA LYS A 5 -6.68 7.99 5.26
C LYS A 5 -5.26 7.73 5.78
N LEU A 6 -4.91 8.41 6.85
CA LEU A 6 -3.63 8.27 7.53
C LEU A 6 -3.83 7.65 8.91
N THR A 7 -2.81 6.95 9.41
CA THR A 7 -2.75 6.53 10.81
C THR A 7 -2.43 7.71 11.71
N ARG A 8 -2.52 7.52 13.04
CA ARG A 8 -2.05 8.51 14.03
C ARG A 8 -0.57 8.87 13.90
N TRP A 9 0.21 8.04 13.19
CA TRP A 9 1.64 8.24 12.95
C TRP A 9 1.94 8.94 11.63
N GLY A 10 0.92 9.34 10.87
CA GLY A 10 1.08 10.02 9.58
C GLY A 10 1.44 9.10 8.41
N THR A 11 1.44 7.78 8.62
CA THR A 11 1.58 6.78 7.55
C THR A 11 0.24 6.52 6.85
N PHE A 12 0.28 6.05 5.60
CA PHE A 12 -0.92 5.68 4.84
C PHE A 12 -1.61 4.47 5.46
N ALA A 13 -2.91 4.57 5.73
CA ALA A 13 -3.71 3.40 6.08
C ALA A 13 -3.89 2.53 4.83
N THR A 14 -3.49 1.27 4.91
CA THR A 14 -3.55 0.31 3.81
C THR A 14 -4.25 -0.97 4.24
N ASP A 15 -4.81 -1.68 3.27
CA ASP A 15 -5.17 -3.09 3.44
C ASP A 15 -3.90 -3.92 3.70
N PRO A 16 -3.87 -4.79 4.72
CA PRO A 16 -2.68 -5.54 5.11
C PRO A 16 -2.33 -6.68 4.14
N VAL A 17 -3.24 -7.06 3.23
CA VAL A 17 -3.02 -8.12 2.25
C VAL A 17 -2.68 -7.53 0.89
N THR A 18 -3.43 -6.52 0.43
CA THR A 18 -3.29 -5.99 -0.93
C THR A 18 -2.42 -4.75 -1.05
N MET A 19 -2.05 -4.12 0.07
CA MET A 19 -1.36 -2.83 0.13
C MET A 19 -2.16 -1.65 -0.45
N MET A 20 -3.45 -1.84 -0.79
CA MET A 20 -4.29 -0.78 -1.34
C MET A 20 -4.63 0.25 -0.26
N THR A 21 -4.60 1.53 -0.62
CA THR A 21 -5.07 2.63 0.23
C THR A 21 -6.60 2.74 0.22
N ASN A 22 -7.15 3.76 0.86
CA ASN A 22 -8.57 4.08 0.72
C ASN A 22 -8.96 4.65 -0.65
N ILE A 23 -8.00 4.95 -1.53
CA ILE A 23 -8.24 5.41 -2.89
C ILE A 23 -8.07 4.20 -3.82
N PRO A 24 -9.13 3.75 -4.52
CA PRO A 24 -9.05 2.61 -5.42
C PRO A 24 -7.95 2.78 -6.49
N GLY A 25 -7.15 1.74 -6.69
CA GLY A 25 -6.04 1.76 -7.64
C GLY A 25 -4.76 2.46 -7.15
N VAL A 26 -4.75 2.99 -5.92
CA VAL A 26 -3.56 3.58 -5.29
C VAL A 26 -3.08 2.70 -4.15
N PHE A 27 -1.80 2.32 -4.19
CA PHE A 27 -1.17 1.40 -3.27
C PHE A 27 0.00 2.06 -2.53
N ALA A 28 0.29 1.61 -1.31
CA ALA A 28 1.43 2.08 -0.52
C ALA A 28 2.12 0.90 0.17
N ALA A 29 3.45 0.86 0.08
CA ALA A 29 4.28 -0.25 0.59
C ALA A 29 5.54 0.27 1.27
N GLY A 30 6.11 -0.54 2.16
CA GLY A 30 7.28 -0.16 2.94
C GLY A 30 6.94 0.82 4.07
N ASP A 31 7.94 1.60 4.49
CA ASP A 31 7.87 2.40 5.73
C ASP A 31 6.78 3.48 5.74
N CYS A 32 6.20 3.80 4.59
CA CYS A 32 5.13 4.77 4.49
C CYS A 32 3.74 4.21 4.81
N ARG A 33 3.57 2.88 4.94
CA ARG A 33 2.27 2.23 5.19
C ARG A 33 1.99 1.92 6.66
N SER A 34 0.72 1.71 6.99
CA SER A 34 0.27 1.37 8.35
C SER A 34 0.80 0.00 8.76
N GLY A 35 1.51 -0.08 9.88
CA GLY A 35 2.06 -1.34 10.40
C GLY A 35 3.40 -1.75 9.80
N ALA A 36 4.11 -0.82 9.15
CA ALA A 36 5.46 -1.04 8.66
C ALA A 36 6.45 -1.38 9.80
N THR A 37 7.44 -2.19 9.48
CA THR A 37 8.43 -2.70 10.45
C THR A 37 9.79 -1.98 10.38
N GLY A 38 10.01 -1.11 9.39
CA GLY A 38 11.30 -0.45 9.17
C GLY A 38 12.38 -1.39 8.62
N GLN A 39 12.01 -2.59 8.14
CA GLN A 39 12.96 -3.60 7.68
C GLN A 39 12.99 -3.66 6.15
N VAL A 40 14.18 -3.55 5.56
CA VAL A 40 14.38 -3.52 4.10
C VAL A 40 13.75 -4.74 3.41
N ALA A 41 13.99 -5.95 3.94
CA ALA A 41 13.44 -7.18 3.36
C ALA A 41 11.90 -7.19 3.34
N VAL A 42 11.27 -6.64 4.39
CA VAL A 42 9.81 -6.55 4.49
C VAL A 42 9.27 -5.50 3.51
N ALA A 43 9.90 -4.32 3.45
CA ALA A 43 9.52 -3.27 2.50
C ALA A 43 9.62 -3.72 1.04
N VAL A 44 10.67 -4.50 0.68
CA VAL A 44 10.82 -5.08 -0.66
C VAL A 44 9.70 -6.09 -0.95
N GLY A 45 9.37 -6.96 0.00
CA GLY A 45 8.28 -7.92 -0.13
C GLY A 45 6.92 -7.24 -0.34
N GLU A 46 6.63 -6.19 0.44
CA GLU A 46 5.41 -5.39 0.29
C GLU A 46 5.35 -4.66 -1.04
N GLY A 47 6.47 -4.15 -1.53
CA GLY A 47 6.55 -3.52 -2.85
C GLY A 47 6.19 -4.50 -3.98
N CYS A 48 6.64 -5.75 -3.87
CA CYS A 48 6.26 -6.81 -4.81
C CYS A 48 4.76 -7.09 -4.77
N ILE A 49 4.18 -7.21 -3.57
CA ILE A 49 2.73 -7.40 -3.40
C ILE A 49 1.95 -6.23 -4.01
N ALA A 50 2.33 -4.99 -3.70
CA ALA A 50 1.67 -3.80 -4.24
C ALA A 50 1.74 -3.74 -5.77
N ALA A 51 2.85 -4.15 -6.38
CA ALA A 51 3.01 -4.19 -7.84
C ALA A 51 2.08 -5.23 -8.48
N ILE A 52 2.02 -6.45 -7.93
CA ILE A 52 1.13 -7.51 -8.42
C ILE A 52 -0.34 -7.11 -8.27
N GLU A 53 -0.71 -6.49 -7.16
CA GLU A 53 -2.09 -6.05 -6.93
C GLU A 53 -2.47 -4.84 -7.79
N ALA A 54 -1.51 -3.96 -8.11
CA ALA A 54 -1.72 -2.89 -9.09
C ALA A 54 -1.93 -3.45 -10.50
N GLU A 55 -1.15 -4.45 -10.92
CA GLU A 55 -1.35 -5.16 -12.19
C GLU A 55 -2.74 -5.77 -12.25
N ARG A 56 -3.13 -6.57 -11.25
CA ARG A 56 -4.48 -7.16 -11.14
C ARG A 56 -5.60 -6.13 -11.19
N TYR A 57 -5.40 -4.98 -10.54
CA TYR A 57 -6.39 -3.91 -10.56
C TYR A 57 -6.57 -3.32 -11.97
N ILE A 58 -5.49 -3.18 -12.74
CA ILE A 58 -5.55 -2.71 -14.12
C ILE A 58 -6.25 -3.75 -15.00
N GLU A 59 -5.88 -5.03 -14.89
CA GLU A 59 -6.50 -6.12 -15.68
C GLU A 59 -8.00 -6.29 -15.41
N ASP A 60 -8.46 -6.07 -14.18
CA ASP A 60 -9.89 -6.15 -13.83
C ASP A 60 -10.70 -4.92 -14.31
N LYS A 61 -10.03 -3.80 -14.58
CA LYS A 61 -10.70 -2.51 -14.85
C LYS A 61 -10.62 -2.05 -16.31
N PHE A 62 -9.76 -2.65 -17.13
CA PHE A 62 -9.52 -2.28 -18.53
C PHE A 62 -9.40 -3.51 -19.43
#